data_AF-A0AAN7ATS7-F1
#
_entry.id   AF-A0AAN7ATS7-F1
#
_cell.length_a   1.000
_cell.length_b   1.000
_cell.length_c   1.000
_cell.angle_alpha   90.00
_cell.angle_beta   90.00
_cell.angle_gamma   90.00
#
_symmetry.space_group_name_H-M   'P 1'
#
loop_
_entity.id
_entity.type
_entity.pdbx_description
1 polymer ?
#
loop_
_entity_poly.entity_id
_entity_poly.type
_entity_poly.pdbx_seq_one_letter_code
_entity_poly.pdbx_strand_id
1 'polypeptide(L)' 'MHLMYTPTTNGLARQYSLKKVLDGKITCSAHPARFSPDDKWSRHRLAMRKRYAALLDVAEKK' A
#
# COMPACT_ATOMS: atom_id res chain seq x y z
N MET A 1 -3.91 -5.38 -15.30
CA MET A 1 -4.42 -5.71 -13.94
C MET A 1 -5.74 -5.00 -13.71
N HIS A 2 -6.86 -5.72 -13.81
CA HIS A 2 -8.21 -5.16 -13.68
C HIS A 2 -8.79 -5.29 -12.26
N LEU A 3 -8.27 -6.22 -11.46
CA LEU A 3 -8.76 -6.42 -10.10
C LEU A 3 -8.28 -5.27 -9.20
N MET A 4 -9.24 -4.61 -8.58
CA MET A 4 -9.05 -3.50 -7.65
C MET A 4 -9.57 -3.89 -6.26
N TYR A 5 -9.16 -3.15 -5.23
CA TYR A 5 -9.68 -3.32 -3.88
C TYR A 5 -9.70 -2.02 -3.06
N THR A 6 -10.51 -2.02 -2.02
CA THR A 6 -10.44 -1.06 -0.89
C THR A 6 -10.19 -1.82 0.41
N PRO A 7 -9.40 -1.27 1.35
CA PRO A 7 -9.27 -1.84 2.69
C PRO A 7 -10.58 -1.66 3.46
N THR A 8 -11.03 -2.69 4.17
CA THR A 8 -12.19 -2.58 5.07
C THR A 8 -11.82 -1.84 6.35
N THR A 9 -12.82 -1.42 7.14
CA THR A 9 -12.66 -0.60 8.36
C THR A 9 -11.67 -1.17 9.37
N ASN A 10 -11.52 -2.50 9.42
CA ASN A 10 -10.62 -3.19 10.35
C ASN A 10 -9.23 -3.48 9.74
N GLY A 11 -8.97 -3.06 8.49
CA GLY A 11 -7.70 -3.23 7.77
C GLY A 11 -7.33 -4.67 7.38
N LEU A 12 -7.96 -5.69 7.98
CA LEU A 12 -7.63 -7.11 7.80
C LEU A 12 -8.20 -7.71 6.50
N ALA A 13 -9.34 -7.20 6.02
CA ALA A 13 -10.01 -7.74 4.84
C ALA A 13 -9.96 -6.74 3.66
N ARG A 14 -10.02 -7.28 2.44
CA ARG A 14 -10.06 -6.52 1.18
C ARG A 14 -11.42 -6.69 0.54
N GLN A 15 -12.09 -5.58 0.24
CA GLN A 15 -13.30 -5.59 -0.59
C GLN A 15 -12.87 -5.44 -2.05
N TYR A 16 -13.06 -6.48 -2.85
CA TYR A 16 -12.65 -6.50 -4.25
C TYR A 16 -13.69 -5.86 -5.16
N SER A 17 -13.22 -5.21 -6.23
CA SER A 17 -14.05 -4.62 -7.27
C SER A 17 -13.28 -4.52 -8.58
N LEU A 18 -14.00 -4.31 -9.68
CA LEU A 18 -13.41 -3.91 -10.97
C LEU A 18 -13.49 -2.39 -11.20
N LYS A 19 -14.23 -1.67 -10.36
CA LYS A 19 -14.41 -0.22 -10.46
C LYS A 19 -13.15 0.52 -9.99
N LYS A 20 -12.83 1.64 -10.64
CA LYS A 20 -11.72 2.55 -10.25
C LYS A 20 -12.07 3.48 -9.08
N VAL A 21 -13.36 3.71 -8.88
CA VAL A 21 -13.91 4.49 -7.76
C VAL A 21 -15.08 3.71 -7.18
N LEU A 22 -15.11 3.57 -5.87
CA LEU A 22 -16.18 2.92 -5.11
C LEU A 22 -16.53 3.84 -3.93
N ASP A 23 -17.79 4.24 -3.80
CA ASP A 23 -18.29 5.09 -2.71
C ASP A 23 -17.46 6.37 -2.50
N GLY A 24 -17.06 7.02 -3.60
CA GLY A 24 -16.22 8.22 -3.59
C GLY A 24 -14.74 7.98 -3.27
N LYS A 25 -14.34 6.74 -2.95
CA LYS A 25 -12.95 6.35 -2.68
C LYS A 25 -12.29 5.76 -3.92
N ILE A 26 -11.06 6.18 -4.18
CA ILE A 26 -10.22 5.61 -5.24
C ILE A 26 -9.80 4.20 -4.84
N THR A 27 -9.96 3.24 -5.73
CA THR A 27 -9.58 1.84 -5.48
C THR A 27 -8.11 1.59 -5.86
N CYS A 28 -7.46 0.69 -5.11
CA CYS A 28 -6.05 0.31 -5.34
C CYS A 28 -5.97 -0.98 -6.16
N SER A 29 -4.86 -1.23 -6.88
CA SER A 29 -4.68 -2.52 -7.56
C SER A 29 -4.54 -3.65 -6.54
N ALA A 30 -5.28 -4.74 -6.73
CA ALA A 30 -5.18 -5.91 -5.86
C ALA A 30 -3.88 -6.70 -6.02
N HIS A 31 -3.13 -6.42 -7.09
CA HIS A 31 -1.93 -7.16 -7.45
C HIS A 31 -0.67 -6.42 -6.97
N PRO A 32 0.36 -7.16 -6.53
CA PRO A 32 1.62 -6.54 -6.12
C PRO A 32 2.34 -5.90 -7.31
N ALA A 33 3.19 -4.91 -7.02
CA ALA A 33 4.12 -4.38 -8.01
C ALA A 33 5.05 -5.49 -8.53
N ARG A 34 5.39 -5.43 -9.82
CA ARG A 34 6.29 -6.40 -10.45
C ARG A 34 7.68 -6.35 -9.79
N PHE A 35 8.19 -7.51 -9.39
CA PHE A 35 9.57 -7.64 -8.93
C PHE A 35 10.55 -7.48 -10.11
N SER A 36 11.60 -6.70 -9.91
CA SER A 36 12.70 -6.53 -10.86
C SER A 36 14.02 -6.77 -10.11
N PRO A 37 14.82 -7.78 -10.49
CA PRO A 37 16.10 -8.06 -9.84
C PRO A 37 17.08 -6.88 -9.91
N ASP A 38 16.99 -6.08 -10.97
CA ASP A 38 17.82 -4.93 -11.31
C ASP A 38 17.25 -3.59 -10.80
N ASP A 39 16.38 -3.60 -9.78
CA ASP A 39 15.73 -2.38 -9.30
C ASP A 39 16.72 -1.36 -8.70
N LYS A 40 17.06 -0.36 -9.52
CA LYS A 40 17.93 0.79 -9.21
C LYS A 40 17.43 1.61 -8.00
N TRP A 41 16.14 1.60 -7.70
CA TRP A 41 15.52 2.41 -6.65
C TRP A 41 15.34 1.68 -5.31
N SER A 42 15.82 0.43 -5.21
CA SER A 42 15.79 -0.38 -3.99
C SER A 42 16.36 0.35 -2.76
N ARG A 43 17.51 1.02 -2.89
CA ARG A 43 18.14 1.81 -1.82
C ARG A 43 17.24 2.93 -1.29
N HIS A 44 16.59 3.66 -2.18
CA HIS A 44 15.70 4.78 -1.83
C HIS A 44 14.46 4.28 -1.09
N ARG A 45 13.87 3.18 -1.54
CA ARG A 45 12.72 2.56 -0.88
C ARG A 45 13.06 2.05 0.52
N LEU A 46 14.22 1.43 0.70
CA LEU A 46 14.70 1.01 2.03
C LEU A 46 14.95 2.21 2.95
N ALA A 47 15.53 3.30 2.44
CA ALA A 47 15.75 4.52 3.20
C ALA A 47 14.43 5.17 3.64
N MET A 48 13.43 5.27 2.75
CA MET A 48 12.09 5.73 3.13
C MET A 48 11.47 4.84 4.20
N ARG A 49 11.48 3.51 4.00
CA ARG A 49 10.92 2.56 4.98
C ARG A 49 11.55 2.74 6.37
N LYS A 50 12.88 2.87 6.45
CA LYS A 50 13.60 3.07 7.72
C LYS A 50 13.23 4.41 8.39
N ARG A 51 13.12 5.50 7.63
CA ARG A 51 12.77 6.82 8.17
C ARG A 51 11.35 6.87 8.73
N TYR A 52 10.37 6.33 8.00
CA TYR A 52 8.96 6.39 8.43
C TYR A 52 8.60 5.34 9.48
N ALA A 53 9.30 4.19 9.53
CA ALA A 53 9.11 3.22 10.61
C ALA A 53 9.41 3.84 11.98
N ALA A 54 10.45 4.67 12.09
CA ALA A 54 10.76 5.38 13.33
C ALA A 54 9.71 6.45 13.69
N LEU A 55 9.06 7.07 12.71
CA LEU A 55 8.01 8.07 12.94
C LEU A 55 6.72 7.42 13.49
N LEU A 56 6.37 6.24 12.99
CA LEU A 56 5.15 5.52 13.42
C LEU A 56 5.29 4.96 14.84
N ASP A 57 6.44 4.42 15.22
CA ASP A 57 6.69 3.89 16.59
C ASP A 57 6.67 4.99 17.67
N VAL A 58 7.03 6.23 17.32
CA VAL A 58 6.93 7.40 18.21
C VAL A 58 5.50 7.95 18.28
N ALA A 59 4.70 7.78 17.23
CA ALA A 59 3.32 8.23 17.19
C ALA A 59 2.35 7.32 17.98
N GLU A 60 2.65 6.01 18.09
CA GLU A 60 1.85 5.06 18.89
C GLU A 60 2.12 5.13 20.40
N LYS A 61 3.23 5.76 20.82
CA LYS A 61 3.61 5.92 22.24
C LYS A 61 3.10 7.22 22.88
N LYS A 62 2.16 7.93 22.24
CA LYS A 62 1.49 9.12 22.77
C LYS A 62 0.01 8.87 22.99
#